data_AF-A0A183FUB7-F1
#
_entry.id   AF-A0A183FUB7-F1
#
_cell.length_a   1.000
_cell.length_b   1.000
_cell.length_c   1.000
_cell.angle_alpha   90.00
_cell.angle_beta   90.00
_cell.angle_gamma   90.00
#
_symmetry.space_group_name_H-M   'P 1'
#
loop_
_entity.id
_entity.type
_entity.pdbx_description
1 polymer ?
#
loop_
_entity_poly.entity_id
_entity_poly.type
_entity_poly.pdbx_seq_one_letter_code
_entity_poly.pdbx_strand_id
1 'polypeptide(L)'
;MSPTVSMLLIITALLCVIATLNAEAEGVSFEKALEEECKDFHHFYSRQDWDDDLMELAETEAQQPGNLEEGAYLMKHTTTRTFKEGDKRSMRTKVRIALMGLVKHVQQIKVLTPGTKYGCGGVYNEKEKPRSMTVVCLYREGSNE
;
A
#
# COMPACT_ATOMS: atom_id res chain seq x y z
N MET A 1 44.09 18.55 -25.08
CA MET A 1 43.59 17.61 -24.04
C MET A 1 43.92 16.20 -24.48
N SER A 2 44.58 15.41 -23.63
CA SER A 2 44.92 14.01 -23.94
C SER A 2 43.65 13.15 -24.01
N PRO A 3 43.50 12.24 -24.98
CA PRO A 3 42.30 11.40 -25.13
C PRO A 3 41.97 10.57 -23.88
N THR A 4 42.97 10.29 -23.04
CA THR A 4 42.81 9.58 -21.76
C THR A 4 42.00 10.36 -20.73
N VAL A 5 42.09 11.70 -20.72
CA VAL A 5 41.39 12.55 -19.75
C VAL A 5 39.91 12.67 -20.08
N SER A 6 39.56 12.75 -21.37
CA SER A 6 38.15 12.77 -21.82
C SER A 6 37.45 11.44 -21.56
N MET A 7 38.12 10.31 -21.74
CA MET A 7 37.53 8.99 -21.50
C MET A 7 37.25 8.74 -20.01
N LEU A 8 38.14 9.19 -19.12
CA LEU A 8 37.97 9.05 -17.67
C LEU A 8 36.77 9.86 -17.15
N LEU A 9 36.56 11.07 -17.69
CA LEU A 9 35.44 11.96 -17.33
C LEU A 9 34.08 11.40 -17.79
N ILE A 10 34.04 10.75 -18.97
CA ILE A 10 32.82 10.12 -19.46
C ILE A 10 32.44 8.92 -18.58
N ILE A 11 33.42 8.10 -18.18
CA ILE A 11 33.17 6.94 -17.30
C ILE A 11 32.67 7.39 -15.93
N THR A 12 33.26 8.44 -15.35
CA THR A 12 32.80 8.98 -14.05
C THR A 12 31.41 9.58 -14.14
N ALA A 13 31.09 10.34 -15.20
CA ALA A 13 29.74 10.85 -15.42
C ALA A 13 28.71 9.72 -15.58
N LEU A 14 29.06 8.65 -16.31
CA LEU A 14 28.17 7.49 -16.49
C LEU A 14 27.91 6.74 -15.17
N LEU A 15 28.95 6.58 -14.33
CA LEU A 15 28.82 5.97 -13.01
C LEU A 15 27.96 6.82 -12.06
N CYS A 16 28.07 8.15 -12.12
CA CYS A 16 27.19 9.05 -11.36
C CYS A 16 25.73 8.94 -11.79
N VAL A 17 25.45 8.86 -13.10
CA VAL A 17 24.08 8.67 -13.62
C VAL A 17 23.48 7.32 -13.21
N ILE A 18 24.29 6.25 -13.22
CA ILE A 18 23.86 4.92 -12.74
C ILE A 18 23.61 4.92 -11.23
N ALA A 19 24.43 5.64 -10.45
CA ALA A 19 24.23 5.79 -9.01
C ALA A 19 22.95 6.58 -8.68
N THR A 20 22.63 7.64 -9.43
CA THR A 20 21.38 8.39 -9.26
C THR A 20 20.15 7.60 -9.71
N LEU A 21 20.23 6.81 -10.79
CA LEU A 21 19.13 5.92 -11.21
C LEU A 21 18.85 4.80 -10.19
N ASN A 22 19.88 4.30 -9.50
CA ASN A 22 19.71 3.34 -8.41
C ASN A 22 19.24 4.00 -7.10
N ALA A 23 19.51 5.29 -6.90
CA ALA A 23 19.00 6.07 -5.77
C ALA A 23 17.51 6.43 -5.95
N GLU A 24 16.99 6.54 -7.19
CA GLU A 24 15.54 6.65 -7.43
C GLU A 24 14.77 5.34 -7.17
N ALA A 25 15.48 4.22 -6.92
CA ALA A 25 14.93 3.02 -6.31
C ALA A 25 14.97 3.05 -4.76
N GLU A 26 15.19 4.23 -4.17
CA GLU A 26 14.90 4.51 -2.76
C GLU A 26 13.44 4.17 -2.47
N GLY A 27 13.26 3.38 -1.41
CA GLY A 27 12.04 2.63 -1.13
C GLY A 27 10.80 3.51 -1.07
N VAL A 28 9.79 3.13 -1.87
CA VAL A 28 8.42 3.62 -1.69
C VAL A 28 8.02 3.50 -0.22
N SER A 29 7.45 4.58 0.34
CA SER A 29 6.97 4.58 1.71
C SER A 29 5.87 3.53 1.89
N PHE A 30 5.60 3.14 3.14
CA PHE A 30 4.54 2.17 3.42
C PHE A 30 3.18 2.70 2.96
N GLU A 31 2.88 3.95 3.24
CA GLU A 31 1.61 4.62 2.93
C GLU A 31 1.39 4.65 1.42
N LYS A 32 2.39 5.12 0.66
CA LYS A 32 2.31 5.16 -0.81
C LYS A 32 2.20 3.75 -1.41
N ALA A 33 2.96 2.79 -0.90
CA ALA A 33 2.86 1.40 -1.35
C ALA A 33 1.48 0.80 -1.05
N LEU A 34 0.90 1.13 0.10
CA LEU A 34 -0.41 0.66 0.51
C LEU A 34 -1.51 1.23 -0.39
N GLU A 35 -1.51 2.53 -0.60
CA GLU A 35 -2.48 3.21 -1.47
C GLU A 35 -2.46 2.61 -2.88
N GLU A 36 -1.28 2.57 -3.51
CA GLU A 36 -1.12 2.06 -4.88
C GLU A 36 -1.58 0.60 -5.01
N GLU A 37 -1.15 -0.29 -4.10
CA GLU A 37 -1.52 -1.70 -4.17
C GLU A 37 -3.00 -1.94 -3.81
N CYS A 38 -3.61 -1.11 -2.95
CA CYS A 38 -5.04 -1.18 -2.69
C CYS A 38 -5.85 -0.74 -3.90
N LYS A 39 -5.41 0.32 -4.59
CA LYS A 39 -6.01 0.79 -5.85
C LYS A 39 -5.91 -0.27 -6.94
N ASP A 40 -4.75 -0.90 -7.10
CA ASP A 40 -4.55 -1.99 -8.06
C ASP A 40 -5.42 -3.21 -7.72
N PHE A 41 -5.49 -3.60 -6.45
CA PHE A 41 -6.32 -4.71 -5.99
C PHE A 41 -7.81 -4.47 -6.32
N HIS A 42 -8.33 -3.30 -5.97
CA HIS A 42 -9.73 -2.97 -6.21
C HIS A 42 -10.02 -2.75 -7.69
N HIS A 43 -9.11 -2.16 -8.46
CA HIS A 43 -9.26 -2.05 -9.91
C HIS A 43 -9.34 -3.44 -10.58
N PHE A 44 -8.55 -4.40 -10.11
CA PHE A 44 -8.54 -5.76 -10.66
C PHE A 44 -9.77 -6.58 -10.26
N TYR A 45 -10.16 -6.51 -8.98
CA TYR A 45 -11.22 -7.38 -8.45
C TYR A 45 -12.60 -6.74 -8.50
N SER A 46 -12.73 -5.43 -8.58
CA SER A 46 -13.98 -4.71 -8.41
C SER A 46 -13.95 -3.33 -9.09
N ARG A 47 -15.01 -2.51 -8.92
CA ARG A 47 -15.12 -1.18 -9.55
C ARG A 47 -15.62 -0.15 -8.55
N GLN A 48 -15.02 -0.14 -7.36
CA GLN A 48 -15.26 0.90 -6.37
C GLN A 48 -14.33 2.09 -6.61
N ASP A 49 -14.75 3.25 -6.12
CA ASP A 49 -13.94 4.46 -6.20
C ASP A 49 -13.19 4.69 -4.89
N TRP A 50 -11.93 5.08 -5.02
CA TRP A 50 -11.09 5.44 -3.89
C TRP A 50 -11.61 6.69 -3.19
N ASP A 51 -11.48 6.73 -1.87
CA ASP A 51 -11.98 7.77 -0.99
C ASP A 51 -10.97 8.05 0.12
N ASP A 52 -10.39 9.25 0.11
CA ASP A 52 -9.31 9.63 1.02
C ASP A 52 -9.79 9.71 2.48
N ASP A 53 -11.02 10.17 2.73
CA ASP A 53 -11.59 10.21 4.08
C ASP A 53 -11.71 8.80 4.66
N LEU A 54 -12.13 7.84 3.85
CA LEU A 54 -12.19 6.44 4.28
C LEU A 54 -10.80 5.85 4.52
N MET A 55 -9.79 6.27 3.76
CA MET A 55 -8.41 5.84 3.99
C MET A 55 -7.91 6.34 5.34
N GLU A 56 -8.12 7.61 5.70
CA GLU A 56 -7.72 8.17 7.00
C GLU A 56 -8.44 7.47 8.17
N LEU A 57 -9.74 7.18 8.01
CA LEU A 57 -10.52 6.42 8.99
C LEU A 57 -10.01 4.98 9.14
N ALA A 58 -9.67 4.33 8.03
CA ALA A 58 -9.11 2.99 8.02
C ALA A 58 -7.73 2.95 8.69
N GLU A 59 -6.89 3.97 8.48
CA GLU A 59 -5.60 4.09 9.17
C GLU A 59 -5.80 4.26 10.68
N THR A 60 -6.72 5.13 11.09
CA THR A 60 -7.06 5.33 12.50
C THR A 60 -7.51 4.03 13.16
N GLU A 61 -8.38 3.26 12.49
CA GLU A 61 -8.84 1.95 12.97
C GLU A 61 -7.70 0.91 12.99
N ALA A 62 -6.75 0.97 12.05
CA ALA A 62 -5.59 0.08 12.07
C ALA A 62 -4.66 0.39 13.25
N GLN A 63 -4.51 1.66 13.62
CA GLN A 63 -3.73 2.11 14.78
C GLN A 63 -4.43 1.80 16.11
N GLN A 64 -5.74 2.01 16.16
CA GLN A 64 -6.56 1.87 17.36
C GLN A 64 -7.87 1.12 17.04
N PRO A 65 -7.83 -0.22 17.00
CA PRO A 65 -8.99 -1.02 16.62
C PRO A 65 -10.17 -0.85 17.57
N GLY A 66 -11.38 -0.80 17.01
CA GLY A 66 -12.63 -0.73 17.78
C GLY A 66 -13.15 0.69 18.04
N ASN A 67 -12.56 1.70 17.40
CA ASN A 67 -13.00 3.09 17.53
C ASN A 67 -14.07 3.47 16.50
N LEU A 68 -14.24 2.67 15.44
CA LEU A 68 -15.28 2.90 14.44
C LEU A 68 -16.65 2.43 14.92
N GLU A 69 -17.66 3.29 14.78
CA GLU A 69 -19.05 2.98 15.08
C GLU A 69 -19.60 1.87 14.17
N GLU A 70 -20.23 0.86 14.77
CA GLU A 70 -20.90 -0.21 14.03
C GLU A 70 -22.11 0.36 13.27
N GLY A 71 -22.13 0.21 11.94
CA GLY A 71 -23.21 0.68 11.06
C GLY A 71 -22.87 1.90 10.20
N ALA A 72 -21.75 2.58 10.45
CA ALA A 72 -21.28 3.68 9.60
C ALA A 72 -20.69 3.23 8.25
N TYR A 73 -20.49 1.91 8.07
CA TYR A 73 -19.84 1.32 6.90
C TYR A 73 -20.62 0.08 6.44
N LEU A 74 -20.66 -0.14 5.13
CA LEU A 74 -21.21 -1.37 4.55
C LEU A 74 -20.38 -2.59 4.95
N MET A 75 -19.07 -2.39 5.04
CA MET A 75 -18.12 -3.47 5.22
C MET A 75 -16.82 -2.94 5.79
N LYS A 76 -16.22 -3.72 6.69
CA LYS A 76 -14.85 -3.54 7.20
C LYS A 76 -14.10 -4.85 7.03
N HIS A 77 -12.91 -4.77 6.46
CA HIS A 77 -11.99 -5.89 6.40
C HIS A 77 -10.65 -5.53 7.00
N THR A 78 -10.19 -6.38 7.91
CA THR A 78 -8.88 -6.26 8.53
C THR A 78 -8.04 -7.47 8.15
N THR A 79 -6.85 -7.23 7.62
CA THR A 79 -5.84 -8.25 7.38
C THR A 79 -4.61 -7.91 8.20
N THR A 80 -4.02 -8.90 8.85
CA THR A 80 -2.75 -8.75 9.56
C THR A 80 -1.77 -9.79 9.05
N ARG A 81 -0.55 -9.36 8.72
CA ARG A 81 0.55 -10.24 8.34
C ARG A 81 1.78 -9.94 9.16
N THR A 82 2.44 -11.02 9.58
CA THR A 82 3.75 -10.96 10.20
C THR A 82 4.83 -11.28 9.18
N PHE A 83 5.93 -10.56 9.25
CA PHE A 83 7.12 -10.73 8.42
C PHE A 83 8.28 -11.14 9.32
N LYS A 84 9.06 -12.11 8.84
CA LYS A 84 10.26 -12.56 9.55
C LYS A 84 11.25 -11.40 9.69
N GLU A 85 12.02 -11.43 10.77
CA GLU A 85 13.13 -10.50 10.93
C GLU A 85 14.12 -10.65 9.76
N GLY A 86 14.61 -9.51 9.25
CA GLY A 86 15.51 -9.49 8.10
C GLY A 86 14.85 -9.78 6.75
N ASP A 87 13.51 -9.79 6.66
CA ASP A 87 12.82 -9.91 5.38
C ASP A 87 13.19 -8.78 4.41
N LYS A 88 13.97 -9.15 3.38
CA LYS A 88 14.55 -8.26 2.36
C LYS A 88 13.59 -7.88 1.23
N ARG A 89 12.36 -8.40 1.22
CA ARG A 89 11.36 -8.01 0.21
C ARG A 89 11.05 -6.52 0.32
N SER A 90 10.78 -5.89 -0.83
CA SER A 90 10.38 -4.48 -0.90
C SER A 90 9.07 -4.22 -0.14
N MET A 91 8.85 -2.96 0.24
CA MET A 91 7.62 -2.55 0.93
C MET A 91 6.38 -2.91 0.11
N ARG A 92 6.38 -2.58 -1.19
CA ARG A 92 5.30 -2.93 -2.12
C ARG A 92 4.98 -4.44 -2.13
N THR A 93 5.99 -5.30 -2.15
CA THR A 93 5.78 -6.76 -2.08
C THR A 93 5.19 -7.19 -0.74
N LYS A 94 5.62 -6.58 0.38
CA LYS A 94 5.07 -6.87 1.70
C LYS A 94 3.59 -6.48 1.79
N VAL A 95 3.25 -5.27 1.32
CA VAL A 95 1.86 -4.80 1.21
C VAL A 95 1.02 -5.77 0.39
N ARG A 96 1.47 -6.15 -0.81
CA ARG A 96 0.74 -7.10 -1.68
C ARG A 96 0.43 -8.42 -0.96
N ILE A 97 1.40 -8.96 -0.21
CA ILE A 97 1.20 -10.17 0.60
C ILE A 97 0.19 -9.95 1.73
N ALA A 98 0.18 -8.77 2.36
CA ALA A 98 -0.83 -8.41 3.35
C ALA A 98 -2.24 -8.39 2.74
N LEU A 99 -2.38 -7.76 1.57
CA LEU A 99 -3.64 -7.66 0.82
C LEU A 99 -4.14 -9.01 0.31
N MET A 100 -3.28 -10.01 0.10
CA MET A 100 -3.74 -11.38 -0.22
C MET A 100 -4.70 -11.95 0.84
N GLY A 101 -4.68 -11.44 2.08
CA GLY A 101 -5.67 -11.78 3.10
C GLY A 101 -7.11 -11.38 2.74
N LEU A 102 -7.28 -10.37 1.87
CA LEU A 102 -8.58 -9.91 1.36
C LEU A 102 -9.13 -10.78 0.23
N VAL A 103 -8.31 -11.63 -0.40
CA VAL A 103 -8.75 -12.47 -1.53
C VAL A 103 -9.93 -13.37 -1.15
N LYS A 104 -9.97 -13.85 0.10
CA LYS A 104 -11.10 -14.64 0.62
C LYS A 104 -12.43 -13.87 0.69
N HIS A 105 -12.37 -12.55 0.65
CA HIS A 105 -13.51 -11.63 0.71
C HIS A 105 -13.86 -11.01 -0.66
N VAL A 106 -13.11 -11.32 -1.72
CA VAL A 106 -13.33 -10.74 -3.06
C VAL A 106 -14.77 -10.93 -3.55
N GLN A 107 -15.42 -12.05 -3.24
CA GLN A 107 -16.82 -12.25 -3.63
C GLN A 107 -17.78 -11.28 -2.92
N GLN A 108 -17.50 -10.92 -1.67
CA GLN A 108 -18.27 -9.93 -0.91
C GLN A 108 -18.02 -8.52 -1.48
N ILE A 109 -16.76 -8.20 -1.81
CA ILE A 109 -16.37 -6.92 -2.40
C ILE A 109 -16.99 -6.74 -3.80
N LYS A 110 -17.06 -7.80 -4.60
CA LYS A 110 -17.59 -7.77 -5.96
C LYS A 110 -19.09 -7.48 -6.06
N VAL A 111 -19.85 -7.85 -5.04
CA VAL A 111 -21.32 -7.66 -5.04
C VAL A 111 -21.74 -6.32 -4.43
N LEU A 112 -20.78 -5.49 -3.99
CA LEU A 112 -21.07 -4.13 -3.56
C LEU A 112 -21.63 -3.31 -4.74
N THR A 113 -22.62 -2.46 -4.45
CA THR A 113 -23.31 -1.63 -5.44
C THR A 113 -22.30 -0.77 -6.22
N PRO A 114 -22.45 -0.62 -7.55
CA PRO A 114 -21.66 0.34 -8.30
C PRO A 114 -21.70 1.74 -7.66
N GLY A 115 -20.57 2.44 -7.64
CA GLY A 115 -20.44 3.73 -6.95
C GLY A 115 -20.13 3.64 -5.46
N THR A 116 -20.08 2.43 -4.87
CA THR A 116 -19.53 2.21 -3.53
C THR A 116 -18.12 2.82 -3.45
N LYS A 117 -17.86 3.56 -2.38
CA LYS A 117 -16.56 4.15 -2.08
C LYS A 117 -15.76 3.21 -1.18
N TYR A 118 -14.44 3.23 -1.31
CA TYR A 118 -13.54 2.48 -0.44
C TYR A 118 -12.30 3.29 -0.09
N GLY A 119 -11.73 3.00 1.07
CA GLY A 119 -10.43 3.49 1.49
C GLY A 119 -9.72 2.44 2.32
N CYS A 120 -8.41 2.30 2.12
CA CYS A 120 -7.60 1.35 2.86
C CYS A 120 -6.44 2.06 3.53
N GLY A 121 -6.29 1.86 4.83
CA GLY A 121 -5.22 2.41 5.66
C GLY A 121 -4.58 1.30 6.49
N GLY A 122 -3.44 1.60 7.12
CA GLY A 122 -2.71 0.56 7.83
C GLY A 122 -1.59 1.06 8.70
N VAL A 123 -0.97 0.12 9.40
CA VAL A 123 0.24 0.35 10.19
C VAL A 123 1.24 -0.77 9.92
N TYR A 124 2.51 -0.38 9.80
CA TYR A 124 3.64 -1.30 9.74
C TYR A 124 4.53 -1.11 10.97
N ASN A 125 4.49 -2.07 11.89
CA ASN A 125 5.28 -1.99 13.11
C ASN A 125 6.67 -2.61 12.90
N GLU A 126 7.64 -1.75 12.58
CA GLU A 126 9.04 -2.17 12.40
C GLU A 126 9.76 -2.54 13.70
N LYS A 127 9.23 -2.09 14.84
CA LYS A 127 9.80 -2.29 16.18
C LYS A 127 9.40 -3.65 16.78
N GLU A 128 8.28 -4.22 16.33
CA GLU A 128 7.83 -5.54 16.76
C GLU A 128 8.66 -6.66 16.11
N LYS A 129 8.87 -7.76 16.84
CA LYS A 129 9.54 -8.96 16.35
C LYS A 129 8.66 -10.19 16.64
N PRO A 130 8.09 -10.85 15.61
CA PRO A 130 8.19 -10.54 14.18
C PRO A 130 7.51 -9.20 13.82
N ARG A 131 7.97 -8.55 12.76
CA ARG A 131 7.36 -7.27 12.31
C ARG A 131 5.94 -7.54 11.83
N SER A 132 4.99 -6.73 12.24
CA SER A 132 3.58 -6.87 11.87
C SER A 132 3.14 -5.75 10.94
N MET A 133 2.25 -6.09 10.01
CA MET A 133 1.54 -5.15 9.15
C MET A 133 0.06 -5.42 9.28
N THR A 134 -0.71 -4.41 9.69
CA THR A 134 -2.16 -4.46 9.74
C THR A 134 -2.70 -3.49 8.71
N VAL A 135 -3.60 -3.98 7.87
CA VAL A 135 -4.31 -3.18 6.87
C VAL A 135 -5.80 -3.31 7.15
N VAL A 136 -6.49 -2.19 7.16
CA VAL A 136 -7.94 -2.08 7.24
C VAL A 136 -8.43 -1.50 5.93
N CYS A 137 -9.48 -2.07 5.36
CA CYS A 137 -10.23 -1.49 4.25
C CYS A 137 -11.68 -1.28 4.68
N LEU A 138 -12.19 -0.08 4.43
CA LEU A 138 -13.56 0.34 4.72
C LEU A 138 -14.30 0.58 3.41
N TYR A 139 -15.60 0.30 3.44
CA TYR A 139 -16.49 0.50 2.30
C TYR A 139 -17.75 1.24 2.75
N ARG A 140 -18.16 2.28 2.02
CA ARG A 140 -19.39 3.04 2.26
C ARG A 140 -20.20 3.19 0.99
N GLU A 141 -21.52 3.34 1.11
CA GLU A 141 -22.35 3.72 -0.04
C GLU A 141 -21.82 5.03 -0.64
N GLY A 142 -21.75 5.10 -1.96
CA GLY A 142 -21.51 6.37 -2.64
C GLY A 142 -22.76 7.25 -2.53
N SER A 143 -22.57 8.53 -2.23
CA SER A 143 -23.63 9.51 -2.41
C SER A 143 -23.94 9.64 -3.91
N ASN A 144 -25.19 9.40 -4.29
CA ASN A 144 -25.69 9.81 -5.60
C ASN A 144 -25.86 11.33 -5.58
N GLU A 145 -24.80 12.07 -5.88
CA GLU A 145 -24.90 13.49 -6.25
C GLU A 145 -25.22 13.63 -7.74
#